data_AF-A0A2E6JEI8-F1
#
_entry.id   AF-A0A2E6JEI8-F1
#
_cell.length_a   1.000
_cell.length_b   1.000
_cell.length_c   1.000
_cell.angle_alpha   90.00
_cell.angle_beta   90.00
_cell.angle_gamma   90.00
#
_symmetry.space_group_name_H-M   'P 1'
#
loop_
_entity.id
_entity.type
_entity.pdbx_description
1 polymer ?
#
loop_
_entity_poly.entity_id
_entity_poly.type
_entity_poly.pdbx_seq_one_letter_code
_entity_poly.pdbx_strand_id
1 'polypeptide(L)' 'MINAFVFVFFSSMYGITVAQERAAIDIHSLGPQVGEQVPKFSLPDQNGQIQTLNSIMGPNGAMLLFHRSADW' A
#
# COMPACT_ATOMS: atom_id res chain seq x y z
N MET A 1 40.61 -38.89 31.88
CA MET A 1 41.80 -38.13 31.42
C MET A 1 41.78 -38.22 29.91
N ILE A 2 41.53 -37.18 29.11
CA ILE A 2 41.90 -35.76 29.18
C ILE A 2 40.81 -34.96 28.48
N ASN A 3 40.18 -34.02 29.21
CA ASN A 3 39.39 -32.95 28.65
C ASN A 3 40.34 -31.82 28.25
N ALA A 4 40.53 -31.61 26.96
CA ALA A 4 41.03 -30.38 26.36
C ALA A 4 40.74 -30.52 24.85
N PHE A 5 40.00 -29.66 24.16
CA PHE A 5 40.38 -28.28 23.93
C PHE A 5 39.15 -27.57 23.34
N VAL A 6 38.76 -26.46 23.96
CA VAL A 6 38.20 -25.25 23.37
C VAL A 6 37.86 -25.32 21.88
N PHE A 7 36.56 -25.29 21.56
CA PHE A 7 36.06 -24.65 20.34
C PHE A 7 34.89 -23.74 20.73
N VAL A 8 35.23 -22.55 21.23
CA VAL A 8 34.32 -21.40 21.22
C VAL A 8 34.18 -20.99 19.76
N PHE A 9 33.00 -21.16 19.18
CA PHE A 9 32.59 -20.35 18.03
C PHE A 9 31.09 -20.10 18.12
N PHE A 10 30.77 -18.94 18.70
CA PHE A 10 29.69 -18.05 18.27
C PHE A 10 28.66 -18.66 17.31
N SER A 11 27.58 -19.22 17.84
CA SER A 11 26.32 -19.32 17.09
C SER A 11 25.64 -17.95 17.06
N SER A 12 26.34 -16.94 16.55
CA SER A 12 25.75 -15.65 16.23
C SER A 12 24.90 -15.82 14.99
N MET A 13 23.59 -15.69 15.19
CA MET A 13 22.72 -14.94 14.28
C MET A 13 22.73 -15.43 12.83
N TYR A 14 22.13 -16.59 12.58
CA TYR A 14 21.51 -16.83 11.27
C TYR A 14 20.13 -16.18 11.28
N GLY A 15 20.12 -14.84 11.23
CA GLY A 15 18.93 -14.11 10.85
C GLY A 15 18.68 -14.39 9.37
N ILE A 16 17.99 -15.49 9.06
CA ILE A 16 17.49 -15.74 7.71
C ILE A 16 16.41 -14.70 7.47
N THR A 17 16.79 -13.58 6.88
CA THR A 17 15.83 -12.66 6.28
C THR A 17 15.30 -13.36 5.04
N VAL A 18 14.25 -14.18 5.23
CA VAL A 18 13.44 -14.62 4.10
C VAL A 18 12.83 -13.36 3.53
N ALA A 19 13.23 -12.97 2.32
CA ALA A 19 12.53 -11.92 1.59
C ALA A 19 11.09 -12.41 1.42
N GLN A 20 10.16 -11.77 2.14
CA GLN A 20 8.75 -12.14 2.07
C GLN A 20 8.29 -11.93 0.63
N GLU A 21 7.96 -13.04 -0.04
CA GLU A 21 7.34 -13.02 -1.35
C GLU A 21 6.02 -12.23 -1.22
N ARG A 22 5.92 -11.11 -1.94
CA ARG A 22 4.70 -10.31 -1.92
C ARG A 22 3.67 -11.05 -2.75
N ALA A 23 2.53 -11.37 -2.14
CA ALA A 23 1.38 -11.84 -2.89
C ALA A 23 1.08 -10.86 -4.04
N ALA A 24 0.86 -11.40 -5.23
CA ALA A 24 0.44 -10.61 -6.37
C ALA A 24 -0.88 -9.91 -6.02
N ILE A 25 -0.95 -8.61 -6.28
CA ILE A 25 -2.19 -7.84 -6.10
C ILE A 25 -3.07 -8.14 -7.31
N ASP A 26 -4.26 -8.69 -7.09
CA ASP A 26 -5.27 -8.81 -8.14
C ASP A 26 -5.85 -7.42 -8.44
N ILE A 27 -5.31 -6.77 -9.46
CA ILE A 27 -5.68 -5.40 -9.86
C ILE A 27 -7.15 -5.35 -10.32
N HIS A 28 -7.69 -6.45 -10.87
CA HIS A 28 -9.08 -6.49 -11.34
C HIS A 28 -10.09 -6.47 -10.20
N SER A 29 -9.67 -6.82 -8.98
CA SER A 29 -10.49 -6.70 -7.77
C SER A 29 -10.45 -5.29 -7.14
N LEU A 30 -9.62 -4.38 -7.66
CA LEU A 30 -9.41 -3.07 -7.05
C LEU A 30 -10.26 -1.97 -7.71
N GLY A 31 -11.11 -1.35 -6.90
CA GLY A 31 -11.91 -0.19 -7.29
C GLY A 31 -13.06 -0.51 -8.25
N PRO A 32 -13.85 0.51 -8.62
CA PRO A 32 -14.97 0.35 -9.56
C PRO A 32 -14.49 -0.03 -10.95
N GLN A 33 -15.16 -0.99 -11.58
CA GLN A 33 -14.88 -1.43 -12.95
C GLN A 33 -15.58 -0.54 -13.99
N VAL A 34 -15.19 -0.65 -15.26
CA VAL A 34 -15.83 0.09 -16.35
C VAL A 34 -17.32 -0.27 -16.42
N GLY A 35 -18.17 0.75 -16.38
CA GLY A 35 -19.64 0.60 -16.36
C GLY A 35 -20.23 0.50 -14.95
N GLU A 36 -19.41 0.30 -13.91
CA GLU A 36 -19.86 0.37 -12.53
C GLU A 36 -20.00 1.82 -12.05
N GLN A 37 -20.88 2.03 -11.09
CA GLN A 37 -21.08 3.33 -10.48
C GLN A 37 -19.93 3.66 -9.52
N VAL A 38 -19.36 4.86 -9.66
CA VAL A 38 -18.39 5.38 -8.70
C VAL A 38 -19.06 5.61 -7.34
N PRO A 39 -18.48 5.12 -6.22
CA PRO A 39 -18.99 5.37 -4.89
C PRO A 39 -19.13 6.87 -4.57
N LYS A 40 -20.18 7.23 -3.84
CA LYS A 40 -20.35 8.60 -3.35
C LYS A 40 -19.25 8.93 -2.34
N PHE A 41 -18.75 10.16 -2.41
CA PHE A 41 -17.82 10.70 -1.43
C PHE A 41 -18.20 12.14 -1.04
N SER A 42 -17.70 12.56 0.11
CA SER A 42 -17.78 13.91 0.64
C SER A 42 -16.46 14.17 1.37
N LEU A 43 -15.50 14.77 0.66
CA LEU A 43 -14.12 14.92 1.14
C LEU A 43 -13.70 16.39 1.05
N PRO A 44 -12.91 16.90 2.02
CA PRO A 44 -12.35 18.23 1.91
C PRO A 44 -11.29 18.30 0.81
N ASP A 45 -11.27 19.40 0.06
CA ASP A 45 -10.15 19.75 -0.81
C ASP A 45 -8.99 20.40 -0.03
N GLN A 46 -7.96 20.87 -0.74
CA GLN A 46 -6.78 21.50 -0.14
C GLN A 46 -7.08 22.79 0.64
N ASN A 47 -8.24 23.42 0.41
CA ASN A 47 -8.70 24.61 1.11
C ASN A 47 -9.72 24.27 2.21
N GLY A 48 -9.99 22.99 2.45
CA GLY A 48 -10.99 22.52 3.41
C GLY A 48 -12.44 22.59 2.88
N GLN A 49 -12.66 22.93 1.61
CA GLN A 49 -14.01 22.95 1.06
C GLN A 49 -14.48 21.53 0.76
N ILE A 50 -15.71 21.21 1.16
CA ILE A 50 -16.26 19.87 0.95
C ILE A 50 -16.63 19.69 -0.53
N GLN A 51 -16.00 18.69 -1.15
CA GLN A 51 -16.30 18.26 -2.52
C GLN A 51 -17.02 16.92 -2.52
N THR A 52 -17.91 16.76 -3.48
CA THR A 52 -18.67 15.54 -3.76
C THR A 52 -18.48 15.14 -5.21
N LEU A 53 -18.84 13.90 -5.57
CA LEU A 53 -18.80 13.46 -6.96
C LEU A 53 -19.59 14.41 -7.88
N ASN A 54 -20.74 14.91 -7.42
CA ASN A 54 -21.58 15.82 -8.21
C ASN A 54 -20.95 17.21 -8.36
N SER A 55 -20.29 17.74 -7.32
CA SER A 55 -19.72 19.09 -7.38
C SER A 55 -18.50 19.20 -8.29
N ILE A 56 -17.77 18.10 -8.48
CA ILE A 56 -16.58 18.06 -9.35
C ILE A 56 -16.90 17.66 -10.80
N MET A 57 -18.15 17.32 -11.10
CA MET A 57 -18.53 16.78 -12.40
C MET A 57 -18.58 17.90 -13.46
N GLY A 58 -17.79 17.76 -14.52
CA GLY A 58 -17.84 18.64 -15.69
C GLY A 58 -18.69 18.08 -16.83
N PRO A 59 -18.84 18.82 -17.94
CA PRO A 59 -19.56 18.35 -19.13
C PRO A 59 -18.96 17.08 -19.76
N ASN A 60 -17.66 16.83 -19.51
CA ASN A 60 -16.93 15.65 -19.99
C ASN A 60 -16.69 14.60 -18.90
N GLY A 61 -17.35 14.73 -17.75
CA GLY A 61 -17.11 13.89 -16.58
C GLY A 61 -16.05 14.45 -15.64
N ALA A 62 -15.51 13.58 -14.77
CA ALA A 62 -14.48 13.90 -13.78
C ALA A 62 -13.38 12.83 -13.77
N MET A 63 -12.17 13.22 -13.39
CA MET A 63 -11.04 12.31 -13.21
C MET A 63 -10.66 12.24 -11.73
N LEU A 64 -10.64 11.04 -11.17
CA LEU A 64 -10.20 10.77 -9.80
C LEU A 64 -8.80 10.14 -9.85
N LEU A 65 -7.79 10.86 -9.37
CA LEU A 65 -6.41 10.36 -9.28
C LEU A 65 -6.10 9.98 -7.83
N PHE A 66 -5.87 8.69 -7.60
CA PHE A 66 -5.38 8.19 -6.32
C PHE A 66 -3.85 8.14 -6.35
N HIS A 67 -3.21 8.84 -5.43
CA HIS A 67 -1.77 8.76 -5.24
C HIS A 67 -1.47 8.47 -3.76
N ARG A 68 -0.47 7.63 -3.52
CA ARG A 68 0.13 7.45 -2.19
C ARG A 68 1.43 8.21 -2.18
N SER A 69 1.51 9.28 -1.41
CA SER A 69 2.76 10.00 -1.19
C SER A 69 3.74 9.13 -0.40
N ALA A 70 5.04 9.41 -0.56
CA ALA A 70 6.05 8.92 0.37
C ALA A 70 6.08 9.83 1.59
N ASP A 71 6.09 9.25 2.77
CA ASP A 71 6.50 9.94 3.99
C ASP A 71 8.02 10.12 3.88
N TRP A 72 8.51 11.36 3.76
CA TRP A 72 9.94 11.67 3.78
C TRP A 72 10.39 12.00 5.19
#